data_AF-A0A6M4BVE1-F1
#
_entry.id   AF-A0A6M4BVE1-F1
#
_cell.length_a   1.000
_cell.length_b   1.000
_cell.length_c   1.000
_cell.angle_alpha   90.00
_cell.angle_beta   90.00
_cell.angle_gamma   90.00
#
_symmetry.space_group_name_H-M   'P 1'
#
loop_
_entity.id
_entity.type
_entity.pdbx_description
1 polymer ?
#
loop_
_entity_poly.entity_id
_entity_poly.type
_entity_poly.pdbx_seq_one_letter_code
_entity_poly.pdbx_strand_id
1 'polypeptide(L)'
;IGYRRDLIMKIEQSIVEESIEHDHIIENLKQHIKNFQKFLTEDYKKACAKVSKTEKVYAELVAKNSEFLVYVSTLTILNNILFKLDAIRSVLKMYRSYLVFVAPLSWRQQHDETLRGKVQSIQFESGQFATDNDLVETLDIDKMVEAARIELKNPLPARLYFKRPDQMIYLSRTMELQS
;
A
#
# COMPACT_ATOMS: atom_id res chain seq x y z
N ILE A 1 32.40 94.14 27.94
CA ILE A 1 31.84 93.41 29.12
C ILE A 1 30.52 92.70 28.77
N GLY A 2 29.58 93.33 28.04
CA GLY A 2 28.30 92.70 27.66
C GLY A 2 28.41 91.44 26.78
N TYR A 3 29.28 91.43 25.76
CA TYR A 3 29.41 90.30 24.82
C TYR A 3 29.80 88.97 25.47
N ARG A 4 30.68 88.99 26.49
CA ARG A 4 31.04 87.78 27.25
C ARG A 4 29.87 87.25 28.08
N ARG A 5 29.02 88.15 28.59
CA ARG A 5 27.89 87.79 29.45
C ARG A 5 26.75 87.16 28.63
N ASP A 6 26.48 87.68 27.44
CA ASP A 6 25.56 87.07 26.48
C ASP A 6 26.04 85.70 26.00
N LEU A 7 27.35 85.53 25.79
CA LEU A 7 27.91 84.24 25.39
C LEU A 7 27.72 83.18 26.49
N ILE A 8 27.93 83.58 27.75
CA ILE A 8 27.71 82.71 28.91
C ILE A 8 26.22 82.34 29.02
N MET A 9 25.30 83.29 28.88
CA MET A 9 23.86 83.00 28.88
C MET A 9 23.45 82.04 27.76
N LYS A 10 24.00 82.21 26.55
CA LYS A 10 23.73 81.27 25.44
C LYS A 10 24.26 79.87 25.70
N ILE A 11 25.45 79.75 26.29
CA ILE A 11 26.03 78.46 26.64
C ILE A 11 25.18 77.78 27.73
N GLU A 12 24.78 78.52 28.77
CA GLU A 12 23.88 78.01 29.81
C GLU A 12 22.53 77.55 29.23
N GLN A 13 21.97 78.33 28.30
CA GLN A 13 20.73 77.96 27.63
C GLN A 13 20.89 76.70 26.77
N SER A 14 21.97 76.60 25.98
CA SER A 14 22.23 75.39 25.18
C SER A 14 22.46 74.15 26.04
N ILE A 15 23.12 74.27 27.19
CA ILE A 15 23.31 73.14 28.11
C ILE A 15 21.96 72.63 28.64
N VAL A 16 21.03 73.54 28.97
CA VAL A 16 19.68 73.17 29.42
C VAL A 16 18.89 72.51 28.29
N GLU A 17 18.94 73.07 27.08
CA GLU A 17 18.29 72.49 25.89
C GLU A 17 18.84 71.09 25.56
N GLU A 18 20.16 70.91 25.59
CA GLU A 18 20.83 69.63 25.37
C GLU A 18 20.47 68.60 26.46
N SER A 19 20.36 69.02 27.72
CA SER A 19 19.94 68.13 28.81
C SER A 19 18.50 67.65 28.63
N ILE A 20 17.60 68.52 28.19
CA ILE A 20 16.19 68.16 27.93
C ILE A 20 16.11 67.16 26.78
N GLU A 21 16.87 67.39 25.72
CA GLU A 21 16.89 66.51 24.55
C GLU A 21 17.52 65.15 24.87
N HIS A 22 18.60 65.14 25.66
CA HIS A 22 19.21 63.93 26.18
C HIS A 22 18.23 63.10 27.03
N ASP A 23 17.48 63.73 27.95
CA ASP A 23 16.49 63.05 28.78
C ASP A 23 15.36 62.45 27.93
N HIS A 24 14.94 63.17 26.88
CA HIS A 24 13.96 62.67 25.92
C HIS A 24 14.49 61.44 25.15
N ILE A 25 15.75 61.46 24.71
CA ILE A 25 16.40 60.33 24.05
C ILE A 25 16.45 59.11 24.98
N ILE A 26 16.83 59.30 26.26
CA ILE A 26 16.89 58.21 27.23
C ILE A 26 15.51 57.58 27.45
N GLU A 27 14.46 58.39 27.56
CA GLU A 27 13.12 57.87 27.79
C GLU A 27 12.60 57.08 26.57
N ASN A 28 12.84 57.59 25.36
CA ASN A 28 12.54 56.86 24.13
C ASN A 28 13.31 55.53 24.08
N LEU A 29 14.59 55.53 24.46
CA LEU A 29 15.43 54.33 24.44
C LEU A 29 14.95 53.28 25.44
N LYS A 30 14.55 53.67 26.65
CA LYS A 30 13.88 52.77 27.61
C LYS A 30 12.60 52.17 27.05
N GLN A 31 11.79 52.99 26.38
CA GLN A 31 10.54 52.54 25.76
C GLN A 31 10.80 51.55 24.62
N HIS A 32 11.81 51.79 23.79
CA HIS A 32 12.23 50.86 22.74
C HIS A 32 12.72 49.53 23.32
N ILE A 33 13.54 49.55 24.38
CA ILE A 33 13.99 48.33 25.06
C ILE A 33 12.79 47.53 25.58
N LYS A 34 11.83 48.19 26.23
CA LYS A 34 10.62 47.55 26.76
C LYS A 34 9.77 46.91 25.65
N ASN A 35 9.59 47.64 24.54
CA ASN A 35 8.86 47.14 23.37
C ASN A 35 9.56 45.94 22.74
N PHE A 36 10.89 45.98 22.65
CA PHE A 36 11.68 44.89 22.10
C PHE A 36 11.63 43.63 22.98
N GLN A 37 11.72 43.79 24.30
CA GLN A 37 11.56 42.68 25.25
C GLN A 37 10.16 42.04 25.13
N LYS A 38 9.11 42.87 25.01
CA LYS A 38 7.74 42.38 24.80
C LYS A 38 7.62 41.61 23.48
N PHE A 39 8.18 42.15 22.40
CA PHE A 39 8.20 41.51 21.09
C PHE A 39 8.89 40.13 21.15
N LEU A 40 10.09 40.04 21.72
CA LEU A 40 10.81 38.78 21.88
C LEU A 40 10.02 37.74 22.69
N THR A 41 9.37 38.18 23.76
CA THR A 41 8.59 37.28 24.62
C THR A 41 7.35 36.75 23.90
N GLU A 42 6.66 37.60 23.15
CA GLU A 42 5.50 37.20 22.36
C GLU A 42 5.88 36.29 21.20
N ASP A 43 6.97 36.60 20.50
CA ASP A 43 7.46 35.78 19.39
C ASP A 43 7.91 34.39 19.88
N TYR A 44 8.66 34.33 20.99
CA TYR A 44 9.05 33.07 21.62
C TYR A 44 7.83 32.22 21.99
N LYS A 45 6.81 32.82 22.63
CA LYS A 45 5.57 32.10 22.96
C LYS A 45 4.87 31.56 21.71
N LYS A 46 4.79 32.35 20.64
CA LYS A 46 4.19 31.92 19.37
C LYS A 46 4.99 30.78 18.72
N ALA A 47 6.32 30.86 18.73
CA ALA A 47 7.20 29.83 18.21
C ALA A 47 7.02 28.51 18.99
N CYS A 48 7.06 28.55 20.33
CA CYS A 48 6.83 27.37 21.15
C CYS A 48 5.44 26.74 20.92
N ALA A 49 4.39 27.56 20.81
CA ALA A 49 3.05 27.06 20.52
C ALA A 49 2.97 26.40 19.13
N LYS A 50 3.69 26.93 18.14
CA LYS A 50 3.76 26.35 16.80
C LYS A 50 4.51 25.02 16.82
N VAL A 51 5.66 24.96 17.48
CA VAL A 51 6.45 23.73 17.65
C VAL A 51 5.64 22.64 18.33
N SER A 52 4.98 22.95 19.46
CA SER A 52 4.16 21.95 20.17
C SER A 52 3.00 21.43 19.33
N LYS A 53 2.37 22.27 18.48
CA LYS A 53 1.35 21.81 17.55
C LYS A 53 1.94 20.88 16.48
N THR A 54 3.08 21.23 15.91
CA THR A 54 3.76 20.41 14.90
C THR A 54 4.21 19.07 15.48
N GLU A 55 4.73 19.05 16.71
CA GLU A 55 5.12 17.80 17.39
C GLU A 55 3.94 16.85 17.60
N LYS A 56 2.77 17.37 17.99
CA LYS A 56 1.56 16.55 18.12
C LYS A 56 1.13 15.93 16.80
N VAL A 57 1.05 16.76 15.74
CA VAL A 57 0.70 16.28 14.39
C VAL A 57 1.73 15.27 13.88
N TYR A 58 3.01 15.49 14.16
CA TYR A 58 4.08 14.56 13.78
C TYR A 58 3.94 13.22 14.52
N ALA A 59 3.65 13.22 15.81
CA ALA A 59 3.42 12.00 16.58
C ALA A 59 2.20 11.21 16.06
N GLU A 60 1.10 11.89 15.74
CA GLU A 60 -0.08 11.27 15.13
C GLU A 60 0.23 10.69 13.74
N LEU A 61 1.02 11.40 12.93
CA LEU A 61 1.46 10.92 11.62
C LEU A 61 2.33 9.67 11.73
N VAL A 62 3.28 9.64 12.67
CA VAL A 62 4.14 8.48 12.92
C VAL A 62 3.29 7.27 13.36
N ALA A 63 2.33 7.48 14.26
CA ALA A 63 1.41 6.43 14.67
C ALA A 63 0.62 5.87 13.48
N LYS A 64 0.05 6.74 12.63
CA LYS A 64 -0.69 6.30 11.44
C LYS A 64 0.20 5.61 10.40
N ASN A 65 1.43 6.07 10.22
CA ASN A 65 2.38 5.40 9.34
C ASN A 65 2.69 3.98 9.82
N SER A 66 2.82 3.78 11.13
CA SER A 66 3.01 2.43 11.71
C SER A 66 1.81 1.51 11.45
N GLU A 67 0.58 2.01 11.57
CA GLU A 67 -0.63 1.25 11.22
C GLU A 67 -0.62 0.85 9.74
N PHE A 68 -0.27 1.76 8.83
CA PHE A 68 -0.20 1.46 7.39
C PHE A 68 0.85 0.40 7.07
N LEU A 69 2.01 0.42 7.72
CA LEU A 69 3.02 -0.63 7.55
C LEU A 69 2.48 -2.02 7.95
N VAL A 70 1.69 -2.09 9.02
CA VAL A 70 1.03 -3.35 9.43
C VAL A 70 0.05 -3.83 8.36
N TYR A 71 -0.76 -2.93 7.79
CA TYR A 71 -1.68 -3.29 6.71
C TYR A 71 -0.94 -3.76 5.46
N VAL A 72 0.13 -3.07 5.04
CA VAL A 72 0.95 -3.46 3.88
C VAL A 72 1.58 -4.84 4.12
N SER A 73 2.09 -5.11 5.32
CA SER A 73 2.62 -6.43 5.67
C SER A 73 1.55 -7.52 5.60
N THR A 74 0.37 -7.25 6.15
CA THR A 74 -0.76 -8.20 6.14
C THR A 74 -1.23 -8.49 4.72
N LEU A 75 -1.36 -7.44 3.89
CA LEU A 75 -1.72 -7.55 2.48
C LEU A 75 -0.68 -8.38 1.72
N THR A 76 0.61 -8.14 1.96
CA THR A 76 1.70 -8.93 1.35
C THR A 76 1.60 -10.41 1.71
N ILE A 77 1.30 -10.74 2.97
CA ILE A 77 1.13 -12.13 3.42
C ILE A 77 -0.08 -12.77 2.71
N LEU A 78 -1.22 -12.07 2.66
CA LEU A 78 -2.43 -12.56 2.00
C LEU A 78 -2.20 -12.81 0.50
N ASN A 79 -1.53 -11.89 -0.18
CA ASN A 79 -1.16 -12.03 -1.58
C ASN A 79 -0.32 -13.28 -1.81
N ASN A 80 0.71 -13.50 -0.98
CA ASN A 80 1.54 -14.71 -1.06
C ASN A 80 0.74 -16.00 -0.84
N ILE A 81 -0.21 -15.99 0.10
CA ILE A 81 -1.11 -17.14 0.33
C ILE A 81 -1.95 -17.39 -0.91
N LEU A 82 -2.54 -16.33 -1.49
CA LEU A 82 -3.38 -16.44 -2.68
C LEU A 82 -2.59 -17.00 -3.88
N PHE A 83 -1.38 -16.49 -4.14
CA PHE A 83 -0.52 -17.01 -5.22
C PHE A 83 -0.23 -18.50 -5.05
N LYS A 84 0.09 -18.94 -3.84
CA LYS A 84 0.32 -20.37 -3.56
C LYS A 84 -0.94 -21.20 -3.77
N LEU A 85 -2.09 -20.72 -3.31
CA LEU A 85 -3.35 -21.42 -3.47
C LEU A 85 -3.74 -21.54 -4.94
N ASP A 86 -3.54 -20.50 -5.73
CA ASP A 86 -3.85 -20.54 -7.16
C ASP A 86 -2.89 -21.45 -7.93
N ALA A 87 -1.60 -21.45 -7.60
CA ALA A 87 -0.63 -22.39 -8.15
C ALA A 87 -1.04 -23.86 -7.86
N ILE A 88 -1.39 -24.17 -6.60
CA ILE A 88 -1.88 -25.51 -6.21
C ILE A 88 -3.17 -25.83 -6.99
N ARG A 89 -4.09 -24.88 -7.09
CA ARG A 89 -5.35 -25.06 -7.82
C ARG A 89 -5.12 -25.32 -9.31
N SER A 90 -4.18 -24.62 -9.95
CA SER A 90 -3.80 -24.83 -11.35
C SER A 90 -3.28 -26.25 -11.57
N VAL A 91 -2.41 -26.73 -10.69
CA VAL A 91 -1.92 -28.12 -10.70
C VAL A 91 -3.06 -29.13 -10.51
N LEU A 92 -3.97 -28.89 -9.56
CA LEU A 92 -5.11 -29.77 -9.33
C LEU A 92 -6.08 -29.81 -10.53
N LYS A 93 -6.29 -28.69 -11.20
CA LYS A 93 -7.07 -28.62 -12.45
C LYS A 93 -6.40 -29.43 -13.55
N MET A 94 -5.09 -29.31 -13.73
CA MET A 94 -4.33 -30.10 -14.69
C MET A 94 -4.52 -31.60 -14.42
N TYR A 95 -4.37 -32.04 -13.16
CA TYR A 95 -4.62 -33.44 -12.79
C TYR A 95 -6.06 -33.87 -13.05
N ARG A 96 -7.06 -33.02 -12.74
CA ARG A 96 -8.46 -33.31 -13.06
C ARG A 96 -8.65 -33.49 -14.56
N SER A 97 -8.13 -32.60 -15.38
CA SER A 97 -8.22 -32.68 -16.85
C SER A 97 -7.59 -33.97 -17.37
N TYR A 98 -6.42 -34.35 -16.85
CA TYR A 98 -5.78 -35.61 -17.18
C TYR A 98 -6.63 -36.83 -16.80
N LEU A 99 -7.16 -36.87 -15.56
CA LEU A 99 -8.00 -37.97 -15.09
C LEU A 99 -9.29 -38.12 -15.91
N VAL A 100 -9.88 -37.00 -16.33
CA VAL A 100 -11.05 -36.99 -17.22
C VAL A 100 -10.67 -37.52 -18.60
N PHE A 101 -9.56 -37.07 -19.17
CA PHE A 101 -9.07 -37.52 -20.49
C PHE A 101 -8.83 -39.03 -20.54
N VAL A 102 -8.26 -39.59 -19.48
CA VAL A 102 -7.96 -41.02 -19.37
C VAL A 102 -9.23 -41.87 -19.13
N ALA A 103 -10.32 -41.26 -18.64
CA ALA A 103 -11.56 -41.98 -18.39
C ALA A 103 -12.25 -42.46 -19.70
N PRO A 104 -13.04 -43.56 -19.65
CA PRO A 104 -13.78 -44.05 -20.79
C PRO A 104 -14.73 -43.00 -21.37
N LEU A 105 -14.86 -43.00 -22.70
CA LEU A 105 -15.69 -42.03 -23.43
C LEU A 105 -17.14 -42.00 -22.94
N SER A 106 -17.72 -43.17 -22.67
CA SER A 106 -19.09 -43.32 -22.18
C SER A 106 -19.33 -42.59 -20.85
N TRP A 107 -18.31 -42.52 -19.99
CA TRP A 107 -18.36 -41.79 -18.73
C TRP A 107 -18.16 -40.29 -18.94
N ARG A 108 -17.22 -39.90 -19.81
CA ARG A 108 -16.99 -38.50 -20.20
C ARG A 108 -18.24 -37.84 -20.79
N GLN A 109 -18.96 -38.51 -21.67
CA GLN A 109 -20.19 -37.97 -22.28
C GLN A 109 -21.28 -37.58 -21.25
N GLN A 110 -21.23 -38.14 -20.04
CA GLN A 110 -22.19 -37.85 -18.97
C GLN A 110 -21.67 -36.85 -17.93
N HIS A 111 -20.35 -36.72 -17.79
CA HIS A 111 -19.71 -36.06 -16.65
C HIS A 111 -18.62 -35.04 -17.01
N ASP A 112 -18.16 -34.99 -18.25
CA ASP A 112 -17.19 -34.01 -18.74
C ASP A 112 -17.90 -32.73 -19.20
N GLU A 113 -17.40 -31.58 -18.77
CA GLU A 113 -17.94 -30.25 -19.04
C GLU A 113 -17.93 -29.91 -20.53
N THR A 114 -16.92 -30.40 -21.25
CA THR A 114 -16.71 -30.09 -22.68
C THR A 114 -17.54 -30.98 -23.60
N LEU A 115 -17.82 -32.22 -23.17
CA LEU A 115 -18.45 -33.27 -23.97
C LEU A 115 -19.90 -33.60 -23.57
N ARG A 116 -20.39 -33.09 -22.43
CA ARG A 116 -21.75 -33.37 -21.95
C ARG A 116 -22.80 -32.94 -22.99
N GLY A 117 -23.50 -33.93 -23.56
CA GLY A 117 -24.58 -33.72 -24.52
C GLY A 117 -24.14 -33.52 -25.98
N LYS A 118 -22.85 -33.65 -26.32
CA LYS A 118 -22.37 -33.60 -27.70
C LYS A 118 -22.15 -35.02 -28.24
N VAL A 119 -22.74 -35.32 -29.40
CA VAL A 119 -22.64 -36.63 -30.10
C VAL A 119 -21.48 -36.66 -31.12
N GLN A 120 -20.60 -35.65 -31.11
CA GLN A 120 -19.58 -35.50 -32.15
C GLN A 120 -18.28 -36.26 -31.86
N SER A 121 -17.67 -36.74 -32.94
CA SER A 121 -16.36 -37.38 -33.01
C SER A 121 -15.32 -36.65 -32.18
N ILE A 122 -14.67 -37.38 -31.27
CA ILE A 122 -13.55 -36.88 -30.47
C ILE A 122 -12.46 -36.42 -31.43
N GLN A 123 -12.31 -35.11 -31.62
CA GLN A 123 -11.03 -34.60 -32.05
C GLN A 123 -10.12 -34.73 -30.84
N PHE A 124 -9.21 -35.70 -30.88
CA PHE A 124 -8.11 -35.77 -29.92
C PHE A 124 -7.25 -34.55 -30.17
N GLU A 125 -7.51 -33.45 -29.46
CA GLU A 125 -6.54 -32.38 -29.36
C GLU A 125 -5.35 -32.99 -28.62
N SER A 126 -4.29 -33.27 -29.36
CA SER A 126 -2.96 -33.66 -28.88
C SER A 126 -2.29 -32.45 -28.20
N GLY A 127 -3.00 -31.82 -27.28
CA GLY A 127 -2.48 -30.73 -26.46
C GLY A 127 -1.65 -31.31 -25.33
N GLN A 128 -0.50 -30.69 -25.07
CA GLN A 128 0.28 -31.00 -23.88
C GLN A 128 -0.49 -30.53 -22.65
N PHE A 129 -0.65 -31.40 -21.64
CA PHE A 129 -1.15 -30.97 -20.33
C PHE A 129 -0.11 -30.05 -19.71
N ALA A 130 -0.26 -28.75 -19.93
CA ALA A 130 0.55 -27.73 -19.33
C ALA A 130 -0.22 -27.12 -18.16
N THR A 131 0.46 -26.85 -17.06
CA THR A 131 0.07 -25.74 -16.21
C THR A 131 0.27 -24.46 -17.02
N ASP A 132 -0.63 -23.48 -16.90
CA ASP A 132 -0.40 -22.11 -17.37
C ASP A 132 0.87 -21.59 -16.66
N ASN A 133 2.03 -21.88 -17.25
CA ASN A 133 3.35 -21.62 -16.69
C ASN A 133 3.82 -20.20 -17.00
N ASP A 134 2.99 -19.35 -17.60
CA ASP A 134 3.20 -17.91 -17.60
C ASP A 134 2.78 -17.32 -16.24
N LEU A 135 3.58 -17.70 -15.23
CA LEU A 135 3.67 -17.06 -13.92
C LEU A 135 4.00 -15.56 -14.01
N VAL A 136 4.32 -15.05 -15.21
CA VAL A 136 4.63 -13.65 -15.48
C VAL A 136 3.37 -12.83 -15.82
N GLU A 137 2.33 -13.43 -16.44
CA GLU A 137 1.07 -12.72 -16.73
C GLU A 137 0.08 -12.73 -15.56
N THR A 138 0.30 -13.57 -14.54
CA THR A 138 -0.56 -13.72 -13.35
C THR A 138 -0.25 -12.76 -12.20
N LEU A 139 0.55 -11.70 -12.42
CA LEU A 139 0.86 -10.71 -11.37
C LEU A 139 -0.35 -9.87 -10.92
N ASP A 140 -1.47 -9.94 -11.62
CA ASP A 140 -2.69 -9.20 -11.32
C ASP A 140 -3.64 -10.01 -10.43
N ILE A 141 -3.49 -9.82 -9.12
CA ILE A 141 -4.28 -10.47 -8.07
C ILE A 141 -5.77 -10.25 -8.26
N ASP A 142 -6.19 -9.07 -8.72
CA ASP A 142 -7.60 -8.74 -8.89
C ASP A 142 -8.21 -9.59 -10.01
N LYS A 143 -7.47 -9.80 -11.10
CA LYS A 143 -7.90 -10.73 -12.16
C LYS A 143 -7.96 -12.18 -11.68
N MET A 144 -7.01 -12.62 -10.86
CA MET A 144 -7.03 -13.98 -10.29
C MET A 144 -8.26 -14.20 -9.43
N VAL A 145 -8.59 -13.22 -8.57
CA VAL A 145 -9.76 -13.27 -7.70
C VAL A 145 -11.05 -13.28 -8.51
N GLU A 146 -11.17 -12.43 -9.53
CA GLU A 146 -12.39 -12.37 -10.34
C GLU A 146 -12.57 -13.64 -11.20
N ALA A 147 -11.49 -14.17 -11.78
CA ALA A 147 -11.54 -15.45 -12.49
C ALA A 147 -11.96 -16.61 -11.57
N ALA A 148 -11.38 -16.67 -10.36
CA ALA A 148 -11.79 -17.65 -9.35
C ALA A 148 -13.26 -17.49 -8.94
N ARG A 149 -13.74 -16.25 -8.78
CA ARG A 149 -15.13 -15.94 -8.42
C ARG A 149 -16.12 -16.39 -9.48
N ILE A 150 -15.82 -16.17 -10.75
CA ILE A 150 -16.68 -16.60 -11.87
C ILE A 150 -16.79 -18.12 -11.89
N GLU A 151 -15.66 -18.82 -11.79
CA GLU A 151 -15.62 -20.29 -11.86
C GLU A 151 -16.29 -20.96 -10.65
N LEU A 152 -16.08 -20.42 -9.45
CA LEU A 152 -16.65 -20.96 -8.21
C LEU A 152 -18.13 -20.62 -8.02
N LYS A 153 -18.73 -19.83 -8.91
CA LYS A 153 -20.15 -19.43 -8.79
C LYS A 153 -21.10 -20.61 -8.95
N ASN A 154 -20.77 -21.58 -9.82
CA ASN A 154 -21.57 -22.78 -10.07
C ASN A 154 -20.65 -23.99 -10.31
N PRO A 155 -19.99 -24.52 -9.28
CA PRO A 155 -19.09 -25.64 -9.44
C PRO A 155 -19.89 -26.90 -9.76
N LEU A 156 -19.46 -27.62 -10.80
CA LEU A 156 -20.01 -28.95 -11.06
C LEU A 156 -19.55 -29.95 -10.00
N PRO A 157 -20.34 -31.01 -9.75
CA PRO A 157 -19.99 -31.99 -8.74
C PRO A 157 -18.67 -32.66 -9.09
N ALA A 158 -17.72 -32.63 -8.14
CA ALA A 158 -16.43 -33.30 -8.27
C ALA A 158 -16.64 -34.82 -8.34
N ARG A 159 -16.73 -35.35 -9.56
CA ARG A 159 -16.86 -36.79 -9.83
C ARG A 159 -15.58 -37.28 -10.48
N LEU A 160 -15.04 -38.37 -9.96
CA LEU A 160 -13.90 -39.07 -10.50
C LEU A 160 -14.35 -40.45 -10.98
N TYR A 161 -13.88 -40.86 -12.16
CA TYR A 161 -14.11 -42.21 -12.66
C TYR A 161 -13.33 -43.23 -11.83
N PHE A 162 -12.03 -42.98 -11.65
CA PHE A 162 -11.15 -43.79 -10.82
C PHE A 162 -11.36 -43.44 -9.35
N LYS A 163 -11.78 -44.43 -8.55
CA LYS A 163 -11.98 -44.26 -7.09
C LYS A 163 -10.75 -44.66 -6.29
N ARG A 164 -9.85 -45.44 -6.90
CA ARG A 164 -8.63 -45.94 -6.28
C ARG A 164 -7.44 -45.82 -7.25
N PRO A 165 -6.22 -45.54 -6.75
CA PRO A 165 -5.04 -45.35 -7.59
C PRO A 165 -4.62 -46.59 -8.39
N ASP A 166 -4.89 -47.79 -7.86
CA ASP A 166 -4.60 -49.07 -8.51
C ASP A 166 -5.32 -49.22 -9.86
N GLN A 167 -6.55 -48.72 -9.97
CA GLN A 167 -7.33 -48.72 -11.22
C GLN A 167 -6.68 -47.89 -12.32
N MET A 168 -6.03 -46.78 -11.93
CA MET A 168 -5.32 -45.90 -12.85
C MET A 168 -4.00 -46.52 -13.31
N ILE A 169 -3.22 -47.09 -12.38
CA ILE A 169 -1.95 -47.76 -12.68
C ILE A 169 -2.18 -48.95 -13.63
N TYR A 170 -3.26 -49.71 -13.41
CA TYR A 170 -3.64 -50.80 -14.31
C TYR A 170 -3.89 -50.30 -15.73
N LEU A 171 -4.64 -49.21 -15.88
CA LEU A 171 -4.94 -48.64 -17.19
C LEU A 171 -3.66 -48.10 -17.88
N SER A 172 -2.79 -47.41 -17.15
CA SER A 172 -1.49 -46.96 -17.68
C SER A 172 -0.64 -48.13 -18.17
N ARG A 173 -0.54 -49.22 -17.40
CA ARG A 173 0.18 -50.44 -17.83
C ARG A 173 -0.45 -51.07 -19.07
N THR A 174 -1.77 -51.10 -19.17
CA THR A 174 -2.44 -51.63 -20.37
C THR A 174 -2.25 -50.73 -21.59
N MET A 175 -2.16 -49.41 -21.41
CA MET A 175 -1.85 -48.46 -22.49
C MET A 175 -0.40 -48.58 -22.95
N GLU A 176 0.54 -48.80 -22.03
CA GLU A 176 1.95 -49.07 -22.34
C GLU A 176 2.14 -50.38 -23.12
N LEU A 177 1.35 -51.41 -22.81
CA LEU A 177 1.37 -52.70 -23.53
C LEU A 177 0.72 -52.64 -24.93
N GLN A 178 -0.06 -51.58 -25.21
CA GLN A 178 -0.74 -51.35 -26.48
C GLN A 178 -0.05 -50.32 -27.38
N SER A 179 1.02 -49.66 -26.90
CA SER A 179 1.91 -48.81 -27.69
C SER A 179 3.13 -49.58 -28.17
#